data_AF-A0A2V6YDG3-F1
#
_entry.id   AF-A0A2V6YDG3-F1
#
_cell.length_a   1.000
_cell.length_b   1.000
_cell.length_c   1.000
_cell.angle_alpha   90.00
_cell.angle_beta   90.00
_cell.angle_gamma   90.00
#
_symmetry.space_group_name_H-M   'P 1'
#
loop_
_entity.id
_entity.type
_entity.pdbx_description
1 polymer ?
#
loop_
_entity_poly.entity_id
_entity_poly.type
_entity_poly.pdbx_seq_one_letter_code
_entity_poly.pdbx_strand_id
1 'polypeptide(L)'
;MTGAVTLSAEVPAEPGLIGVQFKVDGYPVEALDTAIPYEIQWSAASAANGEHTVTAEARYTSGAVIQSAPLHVTVANPSTFNRTLYVDAANGDDVFDGLSPSTAWRTLDRANQSVVTGDTVVLRGTFTGQRIAPNASGTAATPIKFTSSPGTTAVLDGGSTGVAALLDRGRSYIVIERLQIQNVPGYAIEMTDGAHHNVVRDSYLTRSGTAQIYGHAVRITRASDNLAEGNQMIDIGDERANSGDSVWIADGASRNRVLDNRLTNGGHSLIQVGGDQPDDADVIGNVVANNVLSNRWAT
;
A
#
# COMPACT_ATOMS: atom_id res chain seq x y z
N MET A 1 2.52 20.12 3.62
CA MET A 1 3.46 19.19 4.25
C MET A 1 3.90 18.15 3.22
N THR A 2 5.17 17.79 3.28
CA THR A 2 5.83 16.80 2.42
C THR A 2 6.68 15.91 3.30
N GLY A 3 6.73 14.62 3.03
CA GLY A 3 7.67 13.72 3.67
C GLY A 3 7.33 13.36 5.12
N ALA A 4 8.35 13.08 5.94
CA ALA A 4 8.18 12.74 7.35
C ALA A 4 7.84 13.99 8.17
N VAL A 5 6.76 13.91 8.95
CA VAL A 5 6.26 14.97 9.82
C VAL A 5 6.21 14.43 11.25
N THR A 6 6.87 15.11 12.19
CA THR A 6 6.69 14.83 13.61
C THR A 6 5.31 15.33 14.04
N LEU A 7 4.46 14.42 14.53
CA LEU A 7 3.24 14.77 15.24
C LEU A 7 3.54 14.69 16.73
N SER A 8 3.27 15.77 17.47
CA SER A 8 3.47 15.81 18.92
C SER A 8 2.18 16.19 19.64
N ALA A 9 2.03 15.70 20.87
CA ALA A 9 0.91 16.04 21.74
C ALA A 9 1.40 16.32 23.16
N GLU A 10 1.02 17.48 23.69
CA GLU A 10 1.21 17.80 25.10
C GLU A 10 -0.01 17.34 25.88
N VAL A 11 0.17 16.33 26.72
CA VAL A 11 -0.86 15.83 27.62
C VAL A 11 -0.42 16.09 29.06
N PRO A 12 -1.18 16.85 29.85
CA PRO A 12 -0.89 17.03 31.28
C PRO A 12 -0.77 15.68 31.98
N ALA A 13 0.13 15.59 32.96
CA ALA A 13 0.29 14.38 33.74
C ALA A 13 -0.98 14.10 34.55
N GLU A 14 -1.76 13.12 34.10
CA GLU A 14 -3.05 12.74 34.69
C GLU A 14 -3.04 11.26 35.10
N PRO A 15 -3.56 10.91 36.31
CA PRO A 15 -3.66 9.53 36.73
C PRO A 15 -4.44 8.66 35.72
N GLY A 16 -3.88 7.49 35.41
CA GLY A 16 -4.53 6.51 34.53
C GLY A 16 -4.40 6.78 33.04
N LEU A 17 -3.65 7.80 32.60
CA LEU A 17 -3.26 7.97 31.19
C LEU A 17 -2.45 6.74 30.74
N ILE A 18 -2.89 6.08 29.67
CA ILE A 18 -2.19 4.91 29.08
C ILE A 18 -1.33 5.28 27.87
N GLY A 19 -1.66 6.38 27.19
CA GLY A 19 -0.91 6.84 26.02
C GLY A 19 -1.74 7.74 25.10
N VAL A 20 -1.12 8.16 24.00
CA VAL A 20 -1.70 9.02 22.97
C VAL A 20 -1.80 8.29 21.64
N GLN A 21 -2.98 8.29 21.04
CA GLN A 21 -3.19 7.79 19.69
C GLN A 21 -3.29 8.97 18.73
N PHE A 22 -2.30 9.11 17.85
CA PHE A 22 -2.36 10.07 16.75
C PHE A 22 -3.19 9.52 15.59
N LYS A 23 -3.97 10.41 14.96
CA LYS A 23 -4.88 10.08 13.86
C LYS A 23 -4.79 11.11 12.73
N VAL A 24 -4.88 10.62 11.50
CA VAL A 24 -5.03 11.42 10.28
C VAL A 24 -6.34 11.02 9.63
N ASP A 25 -7.20 12.00 9.36
CA ASP A 25 -8.56 11.83 8.83
C ASP A 25 -9.42 10.87 9.66
N GLY A 26 -9.18 10.86 10.98
CA GLY A 26 -9.85 9.97 11.93
C GLY A 26 -9.25 8.57 12.05
N TYR A 27 -8.23 8.24 11.24
CA TYR A 27 -7.60 6.92 11.21
C TYR A 27 -6.27 6.88 11.98
N PRO A 28 -6.02 5.86 12.83
CA PRO A 28 -4.74 5.70 13.52
C PRO A 28 -3.53 5.70 12.57
N VAL A 29 -2.48 6.43 12.93
CA VAL A 29 -1.24 6.50 12.13
C VAL A 29 -0.22 5.44 12.53
N GLU A 30 -0.08 5.20 13.84
CA GLU A 30 0.80 4.19 14.43
C GLU A 30 0.10 3.50 15.61
N ALA A 31 0.79 2.61 16.31
CA ALA A 31 0.32 2.09 17.59
C ALA A 31 0.15 3.20 18.63
N LEU A 32 -0.53 2.90 19.73
CA LEU A 32 -0.66 3.82 20.86
C LEU A 32 0.73 4.23 21.34
N ASP A 33 1.01 5.53 21.37
CA ASP A 33 2.26 6.06 21.90
C ASP A 33 2.19 6.13 23.42
N THR A 34 3.05 5.36 24.09
CA THR A 34 3.09 5.25 25.54
C THR A 34 4.33 5.92 26.15
N ALA A 35 5.12 6.63 25.35
CA ALA A 35 6.37 7.27 25.79
C ALA A 35 6.25 8.80 25.81
N ILE A 36 6.88 9.43 26.80
CA ILE A 36 6.96 10.90 26.90
C ILE A 36 8.36 11.33 26.45
N PRO A 37 8.51 12.34 25.56
CA PRO A 37 7.44 13.13 24.94
C PRO A 37 6.60 12.30 23.95
N TYR A 38 5.28 12.55 23.90
CA TYR A 38 4.38 11.85 22.98
C TYR A 38 4.59 12.39 21.56
N GLU A 39 5.31 11.63 20.74
CA GLU A 39 5.74 12.02 19.40
C GLU A 39 5.79 10.81 18.47
N ILE A 40 5.20 10.94 17.28
CA ILE A 40 5.32 9.94 16.21
C ILE A 40 5.83 10.56 14.91
N GLN A 41 6.38 9.70 14.04
CA GLN A 41 6.74 10.07 12.69
C GLN A 41 5.62 9.67 11.72
N TRP A 42 4.89 10.65 11.21
CA TRP A 42 3.91 10.41 10.15
C TRP A 42 4.54 10.64 8.77
N SER A 43 4.41 9.67 7.85
CA SER A 43 4.74 9.89 6.45
C SER A 43 3.56 10.49 5.70
N ALA A 44 3.68 11.76 5.29
CA ALA A 44 2.69 12.41 4.42
C ALA A 44 2.58 11.73 3.04
N ALA A 45 3.58 10.94 2.62
CA ALA A 45 3.53 10.16 1.38
C ALA A 45 2.48 9.04 1.42
N SER A 46 2.07 8.62 2.62
CA SER A 46 0.99 7.65 2.84
C SER A 46 -0.42 8.26 2.77
N ALA A 47 -0.54 9.54 2.40
CA ALA A 47 -1.80 10.24 2.21
C ALA A 47 -1.89 10.85 0.79
N ALA A 48 -3.10 11.03 0.30
CA ALA A 48 -3.36 11.77 -0.94
C ALA A 48 -2.85 13.22 -0.84
N ASN A 49 -2.69 13.90 -1.98
CA ASN A 49 -2.48 15.35 -1.95
C ASN A 49 -3.82 16.03 -1.68
N GLY A 50 -3.85 17.01 -0.78
CA GLY A 50 -5.08 17.67 -0.39
C GLY A 50 -5.08 18.11 1.07
N GLU A 51 -6.25 18.51 1.56
CA GLU A 51 -6.46 18.84 2.96
C GLU A 51 -6.73 17.58 3.78
N HIS A 52 -6.10 17.47 4.95
CA HIS A 52 -6.24 16.39 5.90
C HIS A 52 -6.44 16.95 7.31
N THR A 53 -7.10 16.18 8.18
CA THR A 53 -7.35 16.55 9.57
C THR A 53 -6.54 15.67 10.51
N VAL A 54 -5.65 16.28 11.30
CA VAL A 54 -4.86 15.60 12.33
C VAL A 54 -5.51 15.80 13.70
N THR A 55 -5.62 14.72 14.48
CA THR A 55 -6.08 14.74 15.86
C THR A 55 -5.23 13.83 16.73
N ALA A 56 -5.21 14.09 18.03
CA ALA A 56 -4.62 13.20 19.03
C ALA A 56 -5.69 12.81 20.06
N GLU A 57 -5.69 11.54 20.46
CA GLU A 57 -6.57 11.00 21.49
C GLU A 57 -5.75 10.51 22.69
N ALA A 58 -5.87 11.19 23.82
CA ALA A 58 -5.37 10.68 25.11
C ALA A 58 -6.32 9.59 25.61
N ARG A 59 -5.79 8.39 25.87
CA ARG A 59 -6.57 7.25 26.34
C ARG A 59 -6.26 6.95 27.81
N TYR A 60 -7.26 6.52 28.55
CA TYR A 60 -7.15 6.25 29.99
C TYR A 60 -7.55 4.82 30.35
N THR A 61 -7.02 4.29 31.45
CA THR A 61 -7.39 2.97 32.01
C THR A 61 -8.86 2.86 32.38
N SER A 62 -9.53 3.98 32.63
CA SER A 62 -10.98 4.06 32.85
C SER A 62 -11.82 3.80 31.59
N GLY A 63 -11.18 3.74 30.42
CA GLY A 63 -11.83 3.73 29.11
C GLY A 63 -12.17 5.12 28.56
N ALA A 64 -11.89 6.20 29.32
CA ALA A 64 -12.09 7.56 28.84
C ALA A 64 -11.12 7.88 27.68
N VAL A 65 -11.62 8.66 26.72
CA VAL A 65 -10.85 9.18 25.58
C VAL A 65 -11.06 10.69 25.53
N ILE A 66 -9.97 11.46 25.57
CA ILE A 66 -9.97 12.91 25.41
C ILE A 66 -9.31 13.23 24.08
N GLN A 67 -10.05 13.88 23.17
CA GLN A 67 -9.54 14.25 21.85
C GLN A 67 -9.06 15.71 21.84
N SER A 68 -7.97 15.97 21.12
CA SER A 68 -7.50 17.33 20.84
C SER A 68 -8.47 18.11 19.95
N ALA A 69 -8.28 19.43 19.88
CA ALA A 69 -8.78 20.19 18.74
C ALA A 69 -8.18 19.67 17.43
N PRO A 70 -8.91 19.72 16.30
CA PRO A 70 -8.39 19.31 15.01
C PRO A 70 -7.34 20.29 14.49
N LEU A 71 -6.28 19.75 13.91
CA LEU A 71 -5.29 20.50 13.14
C LEU A 71 -5.49 20.20 11.66
N HIS A 72 -5.84 21.22 10.88
CA HIS A 72 -5.96 21.10 9.42
C HIS A 72 -4.59 21.25 8.78
N VAL A 73 -4.22 20.29 7.95
CA VAL A 73 -2.93 20.25 7.26
C VAL A 73 -3.16 20.01 5.78
N THR A 74 -2.41 20.69 4.92
CA THR A 74 -2.42 20.38 3.49
C THR A 74 -1.23 19.48 3.17
N VAL A 75 -1.48 18.24 2.73
CA VAL A 75 -0.46 17.35 2.16
C VAL A 75 -0.24 17.74 0.70
N ALA A 76 1.03 17.93 0.35
CA ALA A 76 1.44 18.29 -0.98
C ALA A 76 2.71 17.52 -1.30
N ASN A 77 2.61 16.19 -1.43
CA ASN A 77 3.76 15.30 -1.59
C ASN A 77 4.68 15.78 -2.72
N PRO A 78 6.00 15.76 -2.51
CA PRO A 78 6.94 16.37 -3.44
C PRO A 78 6.92 15.59 -4.75
N SER A 79 6.99 16.29 -5.88
CA SER A 79 7.28 15.68 -7.19
C SER A 79 8.76 15.33 -7.34
N THR A 80 9.61 15.78 -6.41
CA THR A 80 11.06 15.60 -6.46
C THR A 80 11.44 14.23 -5.89
N PHE A 81 11.37 13.25 -6.76
CA PHE A 81 12.05 11.98 -6.61
C PHE A 81 13.53 12.18 -6.96
N ASN A 82 14.43 11.49 -6.26
CA ASN A 82 15.89 11.64 -6.40
C ASN A 82 16.29 11.54 -7.88
N ARG A 83 15.99 10.40 -8.49
CA ARG A 83 16.10 10.20 -9.93
C ARG A 83 14.75 9.81 -10.50
N THR A 84 14.50 10.24 -11.73
CA THR A 84 13.45 9.64 -12.56
C THR A 84 14.12 8.64 -13.49
N LEU A 85 13.78 7.38 -13.31
CA LEU A 85 14.24 6.24 -14.07
C LEU A 85 13.15 5.83 -15.05
N TYR A 86 13.52 5.41 -16.24
CA TYR A 86 12.59 5.02 -17.30
C TYR A 86 12.78 3.56 -17.64
N VAL A 87 11.66 2.84 -17.74
CA VAL A 87 11.62 1.46 -18.20
C VAL A 87 10.56 1.33 -19.29
N ASP A 88 10.97 0.95 -20.50
CA ASP A 88 10.10 0.70 -21.64
C ASP A 88 10.22 -0.77 -22.03
N ALA A 89 9.16 -1.54 -21.82
CA ALA A 89 9.13 -2.98 -22.09
C ALA A 89 9.39 -3.33 -23.57
N ALA A 90 9.10 -2.42 -24.50
CA ALA A 90 9.19 -2.66 -25.93
C ALA A 90 10.49 -2.10 -26.53
N ASN A 91 10.88 -0.88 -26.13
CA ASN A 91 11.96 -0.13 -26.77
C ASN A 91 13.21 0.04 -25.90
N GLY A 92 13.16 -0.34 -24.63
CA GLY A 92 14.28 -0.18 -23.71
C GLY A 92 15.41 -1.18 -23.95
N ASP A 93 16.56 -0.90 -23.35
CA ASP A 93 17.72 -1.80 -23.26
C ASP A 93 18.40 -1.65 -21.88
N ASP A 94 18.69 -2.75 -21.21
CA ASP A 94 19.25 -2.76 -19.86
C ASP A 94 20.74 -2.33 -19.83
N VAL A 95 21.38 -2.17 -20.99
CA VAL A 95 22.70 -1.55 -21.12
C VAL A 95 22.67 -0.03 -20.97
N PHE A 96 21.50 0.60 -21.12
CA PHE A 96 21.36 2.05 -20.98
C PHE A 96 21.43 2.51 -19.52
N ASP A 97 21.46 3.83 -19.32
CA ASP A 97 21.51 4.43 -17.98
C ASP A 97 20.13 4.54 -17.29
N GLY A 98 19.04 4.40 -18.04
CA GLY A 98 17.68 4.52 -17.52
C GLY A 98 17.26 5.95 -17.18
N LEU A 99 18.07 6.97 -17.46
CA LEU A 99 17.84 8.34 -16.96
C LEU A 99 16.97 9.20 -17.90
N SER A 100 16.65 8.70 -19.09
CA SER A 100 15.76 9.38 -20.05
C SER A 100 14.85 8.39 -20.78
N PRO A 101 13.72 8.83 -21.37
CA PRO A 101 12.89 7.96 -22.20
C PRO A 101 13.63 7.30 -23.36
N SER A 102 14.61 7.99 -23.96
CA SER A 102 15.43 7.46 -25.07
C SER A 102 16.52 6.48 -24.63
N THR A 103 16.84 6.45 -23.34
CA THR A 103 17.83 5.55 -22.73
C THR A 103 17.18 4.69 -21.65
N ALA A 104 15.89 4.36 -21.83
CA ALA A 104 15.12 3.58 -20.88
C ALA A 104 15.66 2.15 -20.77
N TRP A 105 15.63 1.59 -19.57
CA TRP A 105 15.83 0.16 -19.39
C TRP A 105 14.69 -0.64 -19.98
N ARG A 106 14.89 -1.94 -20.20
CA ARG A 106 13.87 -2.83 -20.72
C ARG A 106 13.13 -3.57 -19.61
N THR A 107 13.82 -3.93 -18.53
CA THR A 107 13.28 -4.86 -17.54
C THR A 107 13.04 -4.24 -16.17
N LEU A 108 12.02 -4.75 -15.48
CA LEU A 108 11.78 -4.48 -14.06
C LEU A 108 12.90 -5.06 -13.19
N ASP A 109 13.54 -6.15 -13.59
CA ASP A 109 14.70 -6.68 -12.86
C ASP A 109 15.84 -5.68 -12.80
N ARG A 110 16.13 -5.00 -13.92
CA ARG A 110 17.12 -3.93 -13.95
C ARG A 110 16.71 -2.77 -13.03
N ALA A 111 15.44 -2.38 -13.04
CA ALA A 111 14.91 -1.35 -12.16
C ALA A 111 15.03 -1.75 -10.68
N ASN A 112 14.56 -2.95 -10.31
CA ASN A 112 14.56 -3.49 -8.96
C ASN A 112 15.96 -3.50 -8.32
N GLN A 113 16.99 -3.79 -9.13
CA GLN A 113 18.39 -3.80 -8.70
C GLN A 113 19.00 -2.40 -8.56
N SER A 114 18.45 -1.41 -9.26
CA SER A 114 19.11 -0.11 -9.46
C SER A 114 18.47 1.03 -8.69
N VAL A 115 17.18 0.91 -8.32
CA VAL A 115 16.49 1.93 -7.54
C VAL A 115 17.15 2.13 -6.19
N VAL A 116 17.24 3.38 -5.78
CA VAL A 116 17.60 3.79 -4.43
C VAL A 116 16.46 4.59 -3.82
N THR A 117 16.54 4.83 -2.51
CA THR A 117 15.59 5.64 -1.77
C THR A 117 15.26 6.94 -2.50
N GLY A 118 13.97 7.20 -2.68
CA GLY A 118 13.46 8.40 -3.33
C GLY A 118 13.36 8.35 -4.84
N ASP A 119 13.76 7.29 -5.54
CA ASP A 119 13.62 7.23 -7.00
C ASP A 119 12.16 7.06 -7.46
N THR A 120 11.85 7.58 -8.64
CA THR A 120 10.66 7.21 -9.41
C THR A 120 11.05 6.38 -10.62
N VAL A 121 10.37 5.26 -10.81
CA VAL A 121 10.44 4.42 -12.00
C VAL A 121 9.19 4.65 -12.83
N VAL A 122 9.38 5.24 -14.01
CA VAL A 122 8.34 5.51 -15.01
C VAL A 122 8.29 4.33 -15.98
N LEU A 123 7.17 3.63 -15.97
CA LEU A 123 6.94 2.42 -16.74
C LEU A 123 6.17 2.72 -18.03
N ARG A 124 6.55 2.04 -19.12
CA ARG A 124 5.83 2.05 -20.40
C ARG A 124 5.77 0.65 -20.99
N GLY A 125 4.61 0.30 -21.53
CA GLY A 125 4.40 -0.99 -22.21
C GLY A 125 3.88 -2.09 -21.29
N THR A 126 3.95 -3.33 -21.77
CA THR A 126 3.47 -4.53 -21.06
C THR A 126 4.65 -5.38 -20.59
N PHE A 127 4.74 -5.57 -19.28
CA PHE A 127 5.77 -6.34 -18.60
C PHE A 127 5.23 -7.74 -18.29
N THR A 128 5.35 -8.66 -19.24
CA THR A 128 4.87 -10.03 -19.08
C THR A 128 5.84 -10.87 -18.25
N GLY A 129 5.34 -11.47 -17.17
CA GLY A 129 6.10 -12.35 -16.29
C GLY A 129 7.15 -11.65 -15.41
N GLN A 130 7.23 -10.31 -15.46
CA GLN A 130 8.14 -9.53 -14.62
C GLN A 130 7.41 -9.01 -13.38
N ARG A 131 8.16 -8.61 -12.35
CA ARG A 131 7.59 -8.11 -11.09
C ARG A 131 8.27 -6.86 -10.57
N ILE A 132 7.52 -6.05 -9.83
CA ILE A 132 8.09 -5.01 -8.95
C ILE A 132 8.52 -5.69 -7.64
N ALA A 133 9.80 -5.64 -7.33
CA ALA A 133 10.38 -6.20 -6.11
C ALA A 133 11.72 -5.51 -5.82
N PRO A 134 11.72 -4.20 -5.52
CA PRO A 134 12.94 -3.43 -5.38
C PRO A 134 13.84 -3.98 -4.27
N ASN A 135 15.16 -3.92 -4.45
CA ASN A 135 16.14 -4.34 -3.45
C ASN A 135 16.37 -3.29 -2.34
N ALA A 136 15.73 -2.14 -2.46
CA ALA A 136 15.80 -1.04 -1.53
C ALA A 136 14.41 -0.66 -1.03
N SER A 137 14.36 -0.09 0.17
CA SER A 137 13.19 0.60 0.72
C SER A 137 13.30 2.11 0.51
N GLY A 138 12.15 2.75 0.45
CA GLY A 138 12.07 4.21 0.57
C GLY A 138 12.22 4.65 2.02
N THR A 139 11.93 5.93 2.26
CA THR A 139 11.68 6.45 3.60
C THR A 139 10.36 7.20 3.62
N ALA A 140 9.88 7.54 4.82
CA ALA A 140 8.73 8.42 4.99
C ALA A 140 8.86 9.75 4.23
N ALA A 141 10.09 10.26 4.07
CA ALA A 141 10.39 11.50 3.36
C ALA A 141 10.50 11.33 1.84
N THR A 142 11.07 10.20 1.42
CA THR A 142 11.46 9.92 0.03
C THR A 142 11.13 8.46 -0.31
N PRO A 143 9.85 8.15 -0.59
CA PRO A 143 9.46 6.81 -1.00
C PRO A 143 10.05 6.43 -2.36
N ILE A 144 10.17 5.13 -2.64
CA ILE A 144 10.45 4.66 -4.01
C ILE A 144 9.12 4.48 -4.72
N LYS A 145 9.00 5.03 -5.92
CA LYS A 145 7.74 5.03 -6.67
C LYS A 145 7.83 4.27 -7.99
N PHE A 146 6.81 3.50 -8.30
CA PHE A 146 6.58 2.88 -9.62
C PHE A 146 5.27 3.41 -10.19
N THR A 147 5.33 3.95 -11.42
CA THR A 147 4.14 4.55 -12.03
C THR A 147 4.17 4.52 -13.55
N SER A 148 3.01 4.62 -14.20
CA SER A 148 2.92 4.72 -15.66
C SER A 148 3.44 6.05 -16.21
N SER A 149 4.04 5.98 -17.40
CA SER A 149 4.35 7.17 -18.20
C SER A 149 3.10 8.01 -18.47
N PRO A 150 3.16 9.34 -18.35
CA PRO A 150 2.01 10.21 -18.57
C PRO A 150 1.26 9.92 -19.88
N GLY A 151 -0.06 9.86 -19.82
CA GLY A 151 -0.91 9.57 -20.98
C GLY A 151 -0.94 8.11 -21.43
N THR A 152 -0.25 7.21 -20.72
CA THR A 152 -0.27 5.76 -20.98
C THR A 152 -0.60 4.99 -19.70
N THR A 153 -0.95 3.71 -19.84
CA THR A 153 -1.07 2.77 -18.73
C THR A 153 -0.10 1.63 -18.98
N ALA A 154 0.93 1.51 -18.13
CA ALA A 154 1.81 0.36 -18.13
C ALA A 154 1.08 -0.83 -17.51
N VAL A 155 1.33 -2.01 -18.08
CA VAL A 155 0.67 -3.26 -17.70
C VAL A 155 1.69 -4.19 -17.09
N LEU A 156 1.46 -4.66 -15.87
CA LEU A 156 2.12 -5.83 -15.32
C LEU A 156 1.22 -7.03 -15.61
N ASP A 157 1.60 -7.84 -16.58
CA ASP A 157 0.89 -9.07 -16.89
C ASP A 157 1.62 -10.22 -16.20
N GLY A 158 0.99 -10.80 -15.18
CA GLY A 158 1.59 -11.86 -14.37
C GLY A 158 2.02 -13.06 -15.22
N GLY A 159 1.28 -13.40 -16.28
CA GLY A 159 1.55 -14.60 -17.07
C GLY A 159 1.67 -15.84 -16.18
N SER A 160 2.85 -16.44 -16.12
CA SER A 160 3.15 -17.58 -15.23
C SER A 160 3.73 -17.18 -13.86
N THR A 161 3.93 -15.89 -13.61
CA THR A 161 4.53 -15.36 -12.37
C THR A 161 3.48 -15.28 -11.27
N GLY A 162 3.77 -15.87 -10.11
CA GLY A 162 2.82 -15.93 -9.00
C GLY A 162 2.47 -14.58 -8.37
N VAL A 163 3.33 -13.56 -8.49
CA VAL A 163 3.15 -12.24 -7.85
C VAL A 163 3.65 -11.11 -8.75
N ALA A 164 2.84 -10.07 -8.98
CA ALA A 164 3.22 -8.94 -9.83
C ALA A 164 3.96 -7.82 -9.07
N ALA A 165 3.59 -7.53 -7.82
CA ALA A 165 4.38 -6.72 -6.91
C ALA A 165 4.61 -7.46 -5.60
N LEU A 166 5.87 -7.80 -5.33
CA LEU A 166 6.29 -8.56 -4.15
C LEU A 166 7.01 -7.63 -3.18
N LEU A 167 6.27 -7.19 -2.16
CA LEU A 167 6.76 -6.38 -1.06
C LEU A 167 6.86 -7.28 0.18
N ASP A 168 7.88 -8.14 0.21
CA ASP A 168 8.22 -8.99 1.35
C ASP A 168 9.54 -8.53 2.01
N ARG A 169 9.91 -9.14 3.15
CA ARG A 169 11.23 -8.97 3.81
C ARG A 169 11.57 -7.51 4.14
N GLY A 170 10.62 -6.78 4.71
CA GLY A 170 10.87 -5.40 5.16
C GLY A 170 10.80 -4.34 4.08
N ARG A 171 10.40 -4.68 2.84
CA ARG A 171 10.22 -3.69 1.75
C ARG A 171 9.13 -2.69 2.13
N SER A 172 9.57 -1.46 2.40
CA SER A 172 8.72 -0.43 3.01
C SER A 172 8.84 0.89 2.25
N TYR A 173 7.84 1.75 2.38
CA TYR A 173 7.78 3.04 1.68
C TYR A 173 7.88 2.91 0.16
N ILE A 174 7.22 1.89 -0.39
CA ILE A 174 7.06 1.69 -1.83
C ILE A 174 5.68 2.18 -2.25
N VAL A 175 5.64 3.04 -3.27
CA VAL A 175 4.41 3.57 -3.86
C VAL A 175 4.23 2.95 -5.25
N ILE A 176 3.12 2.24 -5.44
CA ILE A 176 2.71 1.68 -6.73
C ILE A 176 1.44 2.43 -7.13
N GLU A 177 1.52 3.21 -8.22
CA GLU A 177 0.39 4.04 -8.62
C GLU A 177 0.14 4.06 -10.14
N ARG A 178 -1.14 4.13 -10.51
CA ARG A 178 -1.57 4.30 -11.91
C ARG A 178 -1.09 3.17 -12.83
N LEU A 179 -1.12 1.93 -12.35
CA LEU A 179 -0.76 0.75 -13.13
C LEU A 179 -1.98 -0.12 -13.42
N GLN A 180 -1.92 -0.88 -14.52
CA GLN A 180 -2.77 -2.03 -14.71
C GLN A 180 -2.00 -3.29 -14.32
N ILE A 181 -2.56 -4.12 -13.45
CA ILE A 181 -1.99 -5.39 -13.04
C ILE A 181 -3.00 -6.48 -13.36
N GLN A 182 -2.61 -7.44 -14.18
CA GLN A 182 -3.54 -8.42 -14.73
C GLN A 182 -2.97 -9.82 -14.81
N ASN A 183 -3.87 -10.81 -14.87
CA ASN A 183 -3.55 -12.21 -15.17
C ASN A 183 -2.43 -12.74 -14.28
N VAL A 184 -2.58 -12.56 -12.96
CA VAL A 184 -1.57 -12.96 -11.98
C VAL A 184 -2.04 -14.22 -11.27
N PRO A 185 -1.47 -15.41 -11.52
CA PRO A 185 -1.93 -16.65 -10.90
C PRO A 185 -2.08 -16.63 -9.37
N GLY A 186 -1.25 -15.83 -8.68
CA GLY A 186 -1.36 -15.57 -7.25
C GLY A 186 -1.78 -14.13 -6.95
N TYR A 187 -0.87 -13.30 -6.44
CA TYR A 187 -1.20 -11.99 -5.88
C TYR A 187 -0.83 -10.83 -6.82
N ALA A 188 -1.76 -9.93 -7.14
CA ALA A 188 -1.37 -8.71 -7.85
C ALA A 188 -0.40 -7.89 -7.00
N ILE A 189 -0.74 -7.66 -5.73
CA ILE A 189 0.15 -7.06 -4.73
C ILE A 189 0.23 -7.95 -3.51
N GLU A 190 1.44 -8.25 -3.07
CA GLU A 190 1.73 -8.93 -1.82
C GLU A 190 2.55 -8.02 -0.90
N MET A 191 2.00 -7.70 0.27
CA MET A 191 2.66 -6.93 1.33
C MET A 191 2.79 -7.80 2.58
N THR A 192 3.97 -8.36 2.81
CA THR A 192 4.17 -9.36 3.86
C THR A 192 5.47 -9.15 4.60
N ASP A 193 5.66 -9.85 5.72
CA ASP A 193 6.98 -10.01 6.33
C ASP A 193 7.68 -8.67 6.63
N GLY A 194 6.99 -7.78 7.35
CA GLY A 194 7.53 -6.47 7.74
C GLY A 194 7.45 -5.39 6.64
N ALA A 195 6.70 -5.61 5.57
CA ALA A 195 6.45 -4.60 4.56
C ALA A 195 5.47 -3.53 5.07
N HIS A 196 6.02 -2.44 5.60
CA HIS A 196 5.26 -1.37 6.23
C HIS A 196 5.16 -0.13 5.34
N HIS A 197 4.14 0.69 5.56
CA HIS A 197 4.01 2.02 4.93
C HIS A 197 4.06 2.01 3.39
N ASN A 198 3.61 0.92 2.76
CA ASN A 198 3.49 0.84 1.32
C ASN A 198 2.12 1.36 0.86
N VAL A 199 2.09 1.88 -0.37
CA VAL A 199 0.88 2.47 -0.96
C VAL A 199 0.63 1.82 -2.31
N VAL A 200 -0.59 1.35 -2.52
CA VAL A 200 -1.12 1.00 -3.84
C VAL A 200 -2.31 1.89 -4.09
N ARG A 201 -2.23 2.70 -5.15
CA ARG A 201 -3.33 3.62 -5.47
C ARG A 201 -3.60 3.81 -6.94
N ASP A 202 -4.80 4.28 -7.23
CA ASP A 202 -5.24 4.68 -8.57
C ASP A 202 -4.96 3.61 -9.64
N SER A 203 -4.95 2.33 -9.25
CA SER A 203 -4.53 1.22 -10.10
C SER A 203 -5.69 0.29 -10.42
N TYR A 204 -5.57 -0.43 -11.53
CA TYR A 204 -6.54 -1.40 -12.00
C TYR A 204 -5.98 -2.81 -11.83
N LEU A 205 -6.49 -3.55 -10.85
CA LEU A 205 -6.06 -4.91 -10.50
C LEU A 205 -7.13 -5.89 -10.96
N THR A 206 -6.79 -6.84 -11.83
CA THR A 206 -7.78 -7.78 -12.36
C THR A 206 -7.24 -9.18 -12.60
N ARG A 207 -8.09 -10.21 -12.49
CA ARG A 207 -7.73 -11.59 -12.81
C ARG A 207 -6.48 -12.06 -12.04
N SER A 208 -6.44 -11.74 -10.75
CA SER A 208 -5.46 -12.30 -9.82
C SER A 208 -6.07 -13.51 -9.12
N GLY A 209 -5.30 -14.58 -8.93
CA GLY A 209 -5.80 -15.84 -8.39
C GLY A 209 -6.42 -16.76 -9.44
N THR A 210 -6.60 -18.02 -9.04
CA THR A 210 -7.20 -19.10 -9.84
C THR A 210 -8.02 -20.01 -8.93
N ALA A 211 -8.69 -21.01 -9.49
CA ALA A 211 -9.38 -22.04 -8.72
C ALA A 211 -8.45 -22.83 -7.76
N GLN A 212 -7.17 -23.01 -8.13
CA GLN A 212 -6.21 -23.80 -7.35
C GLN A 212 -5.29 -22.96 -6.47
N ILE A 213 -5.08 -21.70 -6.86
CA ILE A 213 -4.22 -20.75 -6.15
C ILE A 213 -5.11 -19.64 -5.65
N TYR A 214 -5.27 -19.57 -4.33
CA TYR A 214 -6.04 -18.57 -3.59
C TYR A 214 -5.32 -17.22 -3.63
N GLY A 215 -5.21 -16.67 -4.84
CA GLY A 215 -4.62 -15.37 -5.10
C GLY A 215 -5.58 -14.24 -4.76
N HIS A 216 -5.01 -13.07 -4.52
CA HIS A 216 -5.74 -11.87 -4.13
C HIS A 216 -5.33 -10.69 -5.01
N ALA A 217 -6.16 -9.66 -5.10
CA ALA A 217 -5.69 -8.40 -5.68
C ALA A 217 -4.65 -7.77 -4.73
N VAL A 218 -4.96 -7.70 -3.44
CA VAL A 218 -4.05 -7.22 -2.40
C VAL A 218 -4.04 -8.18 -1.22
N ARG A 219 -2.86 -8.71 -0.88
CA ARG A 219 -2.62 -9.51 0.32
C ARG A 219 -1.77 -8.72 1.31
N ILE A 220 -2.20 -8.66 2.58
CA ILE A 220 -1.46 -8.04 3.67
C ILE A 220 -1.39 -8.99 4.87
N THR A 221 -0.19 -9.50 5.20
CA THR A 221 0.01 -10.38 6.37
C THR A 221 1.31 -10.06 7.08
N ARG A 222 1.31 -9.93 8.42
CA ARG A 222 2.49 -9.51 9.21
C ARG A 222 3.12 -8.23 8.67
N ALA A 223 2.25 -7.33 8.22
CA ALA A 223 2.56 -6.08 7.56
C ALA A 223 1.54 -5.04 8.05
N SER A 224 2.01 -3.85 8.37
CA SER A 224 1.20 -2.81 9.03
C SER A 224 1.36 -1.46 8.35
N ASP A 225 0.38 -0.58 8.57
CA ASP A 225 0.44 0.82 8.12
C ASP A 225 0.47 0.97 6.59
N ASN A 226 -0.01 -0.02 5.84
CA ASN A 226 -0.12 0.04 4.38
C ASN A 226 -1.46 0.64 3.94
N LEU A 227 -1.48 1.21 2.73
CA LEU A 227 -2.66 1.84 2.13
C LEU A 227 -2.98 1.22 0.76
N ALA A 228 -4.21 0.76 0.60
CA ALA A 228 -4.83 0.50 -0.69
C ALA A 228 -5.95 1.54 -0.92
N GLU A 229 -5.74 2.48 -1.83
CA GLU A 229 -6.63 3.64 -2.04
C GLU A 229 -7.04 3.84 -3.49
N GLY A 230 -8.32 4.13 -3.77
CA GLY A 230 -8.74 4.57 -5.11
C GLY A 230 -8.53 3.53 -6.22
N ASN A 231 -8.33 2.26 -5.87
CA ASN A 231 -8.09 1.20 -6.84
C ASN A 231 -9.40 0.62 -7.37
N GLN A 232 -9.33 0.05 -8.56
CA GLN A 232 -10.36 -0.83 -9.11
C GLN A 232 -9.85 -2.27 -9.05
N MET A 233 -10.54 -3.13 -8.30
CA MET A 233 -10.18 -4.53 -8.12
C MET A 233 -11.32 -5.38 -8.67
N ILE A 234 -11.10 -6.05 -9.80
CA ILE A 234 -12.17 -6.67 -10.59
C ILE A 234 -11.82 -8.09 -11.00
N ASP A 235 -12.77 -9.01 -10.83
CA ASP A 235 -12.66 -10.40 -11.26
C ASP A 235 -11.45 -11.09 -10.60
N ILE A 236 -11.46 -11.14 -9.26
CA ILE A 236 -10.36 -11.70 -8.46
C ILE A 236 -10.71 -13.10 -7.99
N GLY A 237 -9.82 -14.05 -8.24
CA GLY A 237 -9.98 -15.45 -7.87
C GLY A 237 -10.89 -16.20 -8.84
N ASP A 238 -11.59 -17.20 -8.31
CA ASP A 238 -12.55 -18.01 -9.06
C ASP A 238 -13.82 -18.24 -8.24
N GLU A 239 -14.96 -17.81 -8.78
CA GLU A 239 -16.30 -17.96 -8.20
C GLU A 239 -16.64 -19.41 -7.86
N ARG A 240 -16.39 -20.34 -8.79
CA ARG A 240 -16.85 -21.73 -8.65
C ARG A 240 -16.02 -22.49 -7.65
N ALA A 241 -14.75 -22.14 -7.53
CA ALA A 241 -13.85 -22.71 -6.55
C ALA A 241 -13.96 -22.05 -5.18
N ASN A 242 -14.74 -20.98 -5.06
CA ASN A 242 -14.81 -20.16 -3.85
C ASN A 242 -13.40 -19.75 -3.38
N SER A 243 -12.59 -19.25 -4.32
CA SER A 243 -11.18 -18.92 -4.07
C SER A 243 -10.87 -17.48 -4.42
N GLY A 244 -10.01 -16.86 -3.62
CA GLY A 244 -9.44 -15.55 -3.87
C GLY A 244 -10.31 -14.37 -3.43
N ASP A 245 -9.72 -13.54 -2.58
CA ASP A 245 -10.33 -12.29 -2.11
C ASP A 245 -9.79 -11.09 -2.86
N SER A 246 -10.59 -10.04 -3.03
CA SER A 246 -10.02 -8.80 -3.59
C SER A 246 -8.98 -8.20 -2.65
N VAL A 247 -9.29 -8.12 -1.36
CA VAL A 247 -8.35 -7.72 -0.31
C VAL A 247 -8.40 -8.69 0.86
N TRP A 248 -7.24 -9.19 1.26
CA TRP A 248 -7.10 -10.03 2.46
C TRP A 248 -6.07 -9.43 3.43
N ILE A 249 -6.49 -9.19 4.67
CA ILE A 249 -5.67 -8.65 5.77
C ILE A 249 -5.73 -9.63 6.93
N ALA A 250 -4.61 -10.28 7.24
CA ALA A 250 -4.57 -11.35 8.24
C ALA A 250 -3.25 -11.39 9.02
N ASP A 251 -3.15 -12.30 9.99
CA ASP A 251 -1.91 -12.70 10.67
C ASP A 251 -1.06 -11.49 11.14
N GLY A 252 -1.49 -10.81 12.21
CA GLY A 252 -0.73 -9.70 12.79
C GLY A 252 -0.71 -8.40 11.98
N ALA A 253 -1.40 -8.36 10.83
CA ALA A 253 -1.48 -7.16 10.01
C ALA A 253 -2.35 -6.09 10.68
N SER A 254 -1.77 -4.94 11.01
CA SER A 254 -2.44 -3.90 11.80
C SER A 254 -2.39 -2.53 11.14
N ARG A 255 -3.40 -1.68 11.41
CA ARG A 255 -3.45 -0.28 10.94
C ARG A 255 -3.33 -0.11 9.41
N ASN A 256 -3.66 -1.13 8.65
CA ASN A 256 -3.76 -1.03 7.20
C ASN A 256 -5.09 -0.38 6.82
N ARG A 257 -5.09 0.33 5.70
CA ARG A 257 -6.23 1.14 5.26
C ARG A 257 -6.64 0.72 3.86
N VAL A 258 -7.91 0.39 3.69
CA VAL A 258 -8.56 0.06 2.41
C VAL A 258 -9.62 1.12 2.18
N LEU A 259 -9.27 2.15 1.40
CA LEU A 259 -10.05 3.39 1.29
C LEU A 259 -10.49 3.66 -0.15
N ASP A 260 -11.72 4.09 -0.35
CA ASP A 260 -12.18 4.67 -1.63
C ASP A 260 -11.97 3.76 -2.87
N ASN A 261 -11.87 2.45 -2.67
CA ASN A 261 -11.67 1.49 -3.75
C ASN A 261 -13.02 1.05 -4.33
N ARG A 262 -13.00 0.58 -5.58
CA ARG A 262 -14.12 -0.13 -6.19
C ARG A 262 -13.76 -1.61 -6.35
N LEU A 263 -14.44 -2.47 -5.60
CA LEU A 263 -14.22 -3.92 -5.64
C LEU A 263 -15.43 -4.59 -6.27
N THR A 264 -15.19 -5.40 -7.29
CA THR A 264 -16.25 -6.11 -8.01
C THR A 264 -15.81 -7.53 -8.29
N ASN A 265 -16.70 -8.50 -8.05
CA ASN A 265 -16.47 -9.92 -8.37
C ASN A 265 -15.21 -10.50 -7.71
N GLY A 266 -15.34 -10.87 -6.43
CA GLY A 266 -14.33 -11.65 -5.70
C GLY A 266 -14.80 -13.09 -5.56
N GLY A 267 -13.91 -14.05 -5.82
CA GLY A 267 -14.25 -15.47 -5.92
C GLY A 267 -14.62 -16.08 -4.57
N HIS A 268 -13.98 -15.63 -3.48
CA HIS A 268 -14.37 -15.94 -2.10
C HIS A 268 -15.05 -14.73 -1.44
N SER A 269 -14.28 -13.71 -1.05
CA SER A 269 -14.78 -12.45 -0.50
C SER A 269 -14.29 -11.23 -1.27
N LEU A 270 -14.95 -10.08 -1.11
CA LEU A 270 -14.36 -8.82 -1.60
C LEU A 270 -13.28 -8.34 -0.63
N ILE A 271 -13.60 -8.26 0.67
CA ILE A 271 -12.65 -7.86 1.71
C ILE A 271 -12.78 -8.83 2.87
N GLN A 272 -11.65 -9.38 3.30
CA GLN A 272 -11.54 -10.16 4.53
C GLN A 272 -10.49 -9.53 5.44
N VAL A 273 -10.88 -9.28 6.70
CA VAL A 273 -10.01 -8.77 7.76
C VAL A 273 -10.09 -9.76 8.92
N GLY A 274 -8.96 -10.38 9.23
CA GLY A 274 -8.88 -11.48 10.19
C GLY A 274 -8.26 -12.72 9.54
N GLY A 275 -7.55 -13.47 10.39
CA GLY A 275 -6.97 -14.75 10.02
C GLY A 275 -7.98 -15.89 10.02
N ASP A 276 -7.63 -16.97 9.30
CA ASP A 276 -8.42 -18.20 9.23
C ASP A 276 -7.76 -19.37 9.98
N GLN A 277 -6.58 -19.12 10.58
CA GLN A 277 -5.82 -20.14 11.32
C GLN A 277 -5.89 -19.90 12.82
N PRO A 278 -5.89 -20.97 13.65
CA PRO A 278 -5.98 -20.86 15.11
C PRO A 278 -4.86 -20.06 15.78
N ASP A 279 -3.69 -20.00 15.12
CA ASP A 279 -2.47 -19.37 15.65
C ASP A 279 -2.18 -18.01 14.98
N ASP A 280 -3.10 -17.50 14.16
CA ASP A 280 -2.93 -16.18 13.52
C ASP A 280 -2.87 -15.07 14.57
N ALA A 281 -1.88 -14.18 14.45
CA ALA A 281 -1.75 -13.05 15.36
C ALA A 281 -2.86 -12.01 15.18
N ASP A 282 -3.11 -11.22 16.22
CA ASP A 282 -4.17 -10.21 16.26
C ASP A 282 -4.08 -9.19 15.10
N VAL A 283 -5.23 -8.97 14.44
CA VAL A 283 -5.40 -8.07 13.30
C VAL A 283 -6.16 -6.83 13.77
N ILE A 284 -5.45 -5.77 14.17
CA ILE A 284 -6.05 -4.65 14.92
C ILE A 284 -5.89 -3.29 14.23
N GLY A 285 -6.88 -2.41 14.44
CA GLY A 285 -6.83 -1.02 13.99
C GLY A 285 -6.86 -0.82 12.47
N ASN A 286 -7.15 -1.88 11.69
CA ASN A 286 -7.34 -1.77 10.25
C ASN A 286 -8.64 -1.01 9.93
N VAL A 287 -8.62 -0.30 8.81
CA VAL A 287 -9.73 0.56 8.39
C VAL A 287 -10.20 0.14 7.01
N VAL A 288 -11.50 -0.06 6.88
CA VAL A 288 -12.19 -0.24 5.60
C VAL A 288 -13.25 0.84 5.52
N ALA A 289 -13.07 1.82 4.62
CA ALA A 289 -13.96 2.96 4.53
C ALA A 289 -14.16 3.42 3.09
N ASN A 290 -15.36 3.95 2.80
CA ASN A 290 -15.74 4.55 1.51
C ASN A 290 -15.54 3.67 0.26
N ASN A 291 -15.39 2.36 0.42
CA ASN A 291 -15.28 1.45 -0.72
C ASN A 291 -16.65 1.19 -1.36
N VAL A 292 -16.66 1.06 -2.68
CA VAL A 292 -17.83 0.61 -3.45
C VAL A 292 -17.70 -0.88 -3.73
N LEU A 293 -18.54 -1.67 -3.09
CA LEU A 293 -18.49 -3.13 -3.13
C LEU A 293 -19.67 -3.70 -3.93
N SER A 294 -19.39 -4.58 -4.90
CA SER A 294 -20.41 -5.26 -5.69
C SER A 294 -19.97 -6.67 -6.04
N ASN A 295 -20.43 -7.69 -5.31
CA ASN A 295 -20.12 -9.08 -5.64
C ASN A 295 -21.30 -9.76 -6.32
N ARG A 296 -21.15 -10.16 -7.59
CA ARG A 296 -22.13 -11.02 -8.28
C ARG A 296 -21.76 -12.49 -8.25
N TRP A 297 -20.55 -12.81 -7.77
CA TRP A 297 -20.04 -14.17 -7.64
C TRP A 297 -20.44 -14.85 -6.32
N ALA A 298 -21.02 -14.09 -5.40
CA ALA A 298 -21.65 -14.68 -4.22
C ALA A 298 -22.98 -15.34 -4.63
N THR A 299 -22.97 -16.66 -4.84
CA THR A 299 -24.17 -17.50 -4.94
C THR A 299 -24.22 -18.54 -3.84
#